data_AF-A0A933RLA1-F1
#
_entry.id   AF-A0A933RLA1-F1
#
_cell.length_a   1.000
_cell.length_b   1.000
_cell.length_c   1.000
_cell.angle_alpha   90.00
_cell.angle_beta   90.00
_cell.angle_gamma   90.00
#
_symmetry.space_group_name_H-M   'P 1'
#
loop_
_entity.id
_entity.type
_entity.pdbx_description
1 polymer ?
#
loop_
_entity_poly.entity_id
_entity_poly.type
_entity_poly.pdbx_seq_one_letter_code
_entity_poly.pdbx_strand_id
1 'polypeptide(L)'
;MSGDDALLEVLESYYDAAPRSAARAERIGPFTLFVSEGAPWPYYARPGDGHPLHRADVERVRARQRALGVPEAFEWIGERHPGLRATVEATGLGVLAAPLLVLDTALPRPAAPAGVRLLAPGDGALAASRAVAEIAFGAPGTATGAAGAGERDAAARGIDAPALERLAERLASRASVTAVAERDGGPV
;
A
#
# COMPACT_ATOMS: atom_id res chain seq x y z
N MET A 1 -3.49 6.02 -29.53
CA MET A 1 -3.46 5.62 -28.13
C MET A 1 -4.89 5.56 -27.66
N SER A 2 -5.37 4.41 -27.20
CA SER A 2 -6.71 4.29 -26.63
C SER A 2 -6.81 5.18 -25.36
N GLY A 3 -8.03 5.52 -24.95
CA GLY A 3 -8.25 6.14 -23.62
C GLY A 3 -7.69 5.26 -22.50
N ASP A 4 -7.76 3.94 -22.67
CA ASP A 4 -7.24 2.95 -21.72
C ASP A 4 -5.71 2.96 -21.65
N ASP A 5 -5.02 3.05 -22.79
CA ASP A 5 -3.55 3.11 -22.81
C ASP A 5 -3.03 4.35 -22.07
N ALA A 6 -3.66 5.51 -22.31
CA ALA A 6 -3.32 6.76 -21.64
C ALA A 6 -3.53 6.68 -20.12
N LEU A 7 -4.63 6.05 -19.70
CA LEU A 7 -4.93 5.82 -18.28
C LEU A 7 -3.89 4.90 -17.64
N LEU A 8 -3.52 3.80 -18.31
CA LEU A 8 -2.49 2.89 -17.81
C LEU A 8 -1.13 3.56 -17.65
N GLU A 9 -0.74 4.44 -18.57
CA GLU A 9 0.50 5.23 -18.45
C GLU A 9 0.49 6.16 -17.24
N VAL A 10 -0.65 6.82 -16.96
CA VAL A 10 -0.83 7.64 -15.76
C VAL A 10 -0.74 6.79 -14.49
N LEU A 11 -1.36 5.61 -14.48
CA LEU A 11 -1.31 4.69 -13.33
C LEU A 11 0.12 4.20 -13.07
N GLU A 12 0.86 3.78 -14.10
CA GLU A 12 2.25 3.34 -13.93
C GLU A 12 3.14 4.47 -13.40
N SER A 13 2.97 5.68 -13.92
CA SER A 13 3.69 6.86 -13.44
C SER A 13 3.41 7.14 -11.97
N TYR A 14 2.14 7.06 -11.56
CA TYR A 14 1.74 7.23 -10.16
C TYR A 14 2.28 6.10 -9.26
N TYR A 15 2.22 4.84 -9.70
CA TYR A 15 2.67 3.70 -8.91
C TYR A 15 4.19 3.60 -8.77
N ASP A 16 4.98 4.21 -9.66
CA ASP A 16 6.41 4.42 -9.43
C ASP A 16 6.66 5.62 -8.50
N ALA A 17 5.92 6.72 -8.67
CA ALA A 17 6.14 7.95 -7.90
C ALA A 17 5.71 7.84 -6.42
N ALA A 18 4.57 7.22 -6.13
CA ALA A 18 3.99 7.22 -4.78
C ALA A 18 4.89 6.52 -3.73
N PRO A 19 5.46 5.33 -3.99
CA PRO A 19 6.37 4.68 -3.04
C PRO A 19 7.65 5.50 -2.77
N ARG A 20 8.17 6.24 -3.77
CA ARG A 20 9.38 7.08 -3.61
C ARG A 20 9.26 8.17 -2.56
N SER A 21 8.03 8.54 -2.17
CA SER A 21 7.81 9.50 -1.08
C SER A 21 8.23 8.99 0.30
N ALA A 22 8.40 7.67 0.47
CA ALA A 22 8.72 7.06 1.76
C ALA A 22 9.55 5.76 1.63
N ALA A 23 10.21 5.57 0.49
CA ALA A 23 11.04 4.41 0.23
C ALA A 23 12.25 4.78 -0.63
N ARG A 24 13.39 4.14 -0.34
CA ARG A 24 14.52 4.12 -1.25
C ARG A 24 14.24 3.17 -2.40
N ALA A 25 14.40 3.67 -3.62
CA ALA A 25 14.28 2.87 -4.83
C ALA A 25 15.63 2.22 -5.19
N GLU A 26 15.66 0.89 -5.28
CA GLU A 26 16.81 0.11 -5.73
C GLU A 26 16.50 -0.54 -7.09
N ARG A 27 17.28 -0.22 -8.13
CA ARG A 27 17.15 -0.90 -9.43
C ARG A 27 17.83 -2.26 -9.40
N ILE A 28 17.09 -3.32 -9.73
CA ILE A 28 17.55 -4.71 -9.75
C ILE A 28 17.18 -5.31 -11.10
N GLY A 29 18.09 -5.23 -12.06
CA GLY A 29 17.79 -5.61 -13.45
C GLY A 29 16.60 -4.81 -13.98
N PRO A 30 15.54 -5.48 -14.49
CA PRO A 30 14.36 -4.80 -15.01
C PRO A 30 13.35 -4.38 -13.94
N PHE A 31 13.63 -4.60 -12.64
CA PHE A 31 12.75 -4.21 -11.54
C PHE A 31 13.28 -2.99 -10.79
N THR A 32 12.36 -2.24 -10.19
CA THR A 32 12.64 -1.29 -9.10
C THR A 32 12.07 -1.88 -7.81
N LEU A 33 12.92 -2.18 -6.83
CA LEU A 33 12.51 -2.55 -5.48
C LEU A 33 12.41 -1.28 -4.63
N PHE A 34 11.25 -1.05 -4.03
CA PHE A 34 11.08 0.02 -3.04
C PHE A 34 11.32 -0.54 -1.64
N VAL A 35 12.29 0.01 -0.92
CA VAL A 35 12.63 -0.39 0.45
C VAL A 35 12.14 0.70 1.39
N SER A 36 11.21 0.35 2.28
CA SER A 36 10.62 1.30 3.24
C SER A 36 11.70 1.98 4.09
N GLU A 37 11.67 3.31 4.15
CA GLU A 37 12.53 4.12 5.02
C GLU A 37 11.67 4.73 6.13
N GLY A 38 11.21 3.85 7.03
CA GLY A 38 10.42 4.22 8.20
C GLY A 38 8.91 4.16 8.02
N ALA A 39 8.36 3.98 6.83
CA ALA A 39 6.91 3.74 6.78
C ALA A 39 6.55 2.47 7.58
N PRO A 40 5.46 2.46 8.38
CA PRO A 40 5.05 1.29 9.17
C PRO A 40 4.43 0.18 8.30
N TRP A 41 4.80 0.14 7.03
CA TRP A 41 4.40 -0.88 6.07
C TRP A 41 5.60 -1.23 5.19
N PRO A 42 5.69 -2.50 4.75
CA PRO A 42 6.63 -2.87 3.70
C PRO A 42 6.21 -2.28 2.37
N TYR A 43 7.14 -2.25 1.42
CA TYR A 43 6.87 -2.00 0.02
C TYR A 43 7.22 -3.24 -0.81
N TYR A 44 7.08 -3.13 -2.12
CA TYR A 44 7.16 -4.19 -3.10
C TYR A 44 8.11 -3.81 -4.24
N ALA A 45 8.44 -4.78 -5.09
CA ALA A 45 9.10 -4.52 -6.35
C ALA A 45 8.08 -4.31 -7.47
N ARG A 46 8.41 -3.42 -8.40
CA ARG A 46 7.65 -3.19 -9.64
C ARG A 46 8.54 -3.43 -10.87
N PRO A 47 8.00 -4.03 -11.94
CA PRO A 47 8.72 -4.08 -13.21
C PRO A 47 8.83 -2.68 -13.83
N GLY A 48 9.91 -2.43 -14.55
CA GLY A 48 10.01 -1.32 -15.50
C GLY A 48 9.50 -1.72 -16.88
N ASP A 49 9.25 -0.72 -17.73
CA ASP A 49 8.87 -0.94 -19.13
C ASP A 49 10.04 -1.47 -19.99
N GLY A 50 9.69 -2.09 -21.12
CA GLY A 50 10.57 -2.23 -22.27
C GLY A 50 11.44 -3.50 -22.35
N HIS A 51 11.31 -4.44 -21.41
CA HIS A 51 12.09 -5.68 -21.43
C HIS A 51 11.26 -6.93 -21.09
N PRO A 52 11.49 -8.06 -21.78
CA PRO A 52 10.96 -9.35 -21.35
C PRO A 52 11.45 -9.69 -19.93
N LEU A 53 10.52 -10.07 -19.06
CA LEU A 53 10.79 -10.40 -17.67
C LEU A 53 10.92 -11.92 -17.52
N HIS A 54 12.06 -12.37 -17.01
CA HIS A 54 12.37 -13.78 -16.86
C HIS A 54 12.38 -14.20 -15.38
N ARG A 55 12.30 -15.51 -15.15
CA ARG A 55 12.33 -16.09 -13.81
C ARG A 55 13.56 -15.63 -13.00
N ALA A 56 14.72 -15.55 -13.67
CA ALA A 56 15.97 -15.09 -13.06
C ALA A 56 15.89 -13.64 -12.55
N ASP A 57 15.09 -12.78 -13.19
CA ASP A 57 14.89 -11.40 -12.74
C ASP A 57 14.13 -11.36 -11.42
N VAL A 58 13.05 -12.14 -11.31
CA VAL A 58 12.26 -12.29 -10.08
C VAL A 58 13.10 -12.87 -8.95
N GLU A 59 13.87 -13.94 -9.21
CA GLU A 59 14.70 -14.57 -8.17
C GLU A 59 15.80 -13.64 -7.63
N ARG A 60 16.34 -12.72 -8.46
CA ARG A 60 17.30 -11.71 -8.00
C ARG A 60 16.67 -10.72 -7.03
N VAL A 61 15.46 -10.24 -7.33
CA VAL A 61 14.72 -9.32 -6.45
C VAL A 61 14.37 -10.04 -5.14
N ARG A 62 13.87 -11.27 -5.21
CA ARG A 62 13.58 -12.11 -4.05
C ARG A 62 14.80 -12.32 -3.15
N ALA A 63 15.96 -12.63 -3.74
CA ALA A 63 17.21 -12.75 -2.98
C ALA A 63 17.56 -11.44 -2.25
N ARG A 64 17.33 -10.29 -2.88
CA ARG A 64 17.54 -8.98 -2.25
C ARG A 64 16.52 -8.71 -1.13
N GLN A 65 15.25 -9.02 -1.31
CA GLN A 65 14.22 -8.88 -0.28
C GLN A 65 14.54 -9.73 0.95
N ARG A 66 14.96 -10.99 0.77
CA ARG A 66 15.42 -11.86 1.87
C ARG A 66 16.64 -11.30 2.58
N ALA A 67 17.64 -10.80 1.84
CA ALA A 67 18.83 -10.19 2.43
C ALA A 67 18.51 -8.92 3.25
N LEU A 68 17.46 -8.21 2.91
CA LEU A 68 16.96 -7.04 3.64
C LEU A 68 16.01 -7.42 4.80
N GLY A 69 15.60 -8.69 4.91
CA GLY A 69 14.60 -9.13 5.89
C GLY A 69 13.20 -8.58 5.64
N VAL A 70 12.87 -8.18 4.40
CA VAL A 70 11.55 -7.65 4.02
C VAL A 70 10.72 -8.73 3.31
N PRO A 71 9.37 -8.60 3.27
CA PRO A 71 8.52 -9.53 2.54
C PRO A 71 8.90 -9.65 1.06
N GLU A 72 8.79 -10.86 0.51
CA GLU A 72 8.93 -11.11 -0.92
C GLU A 72 7.66 -10.69 -1.66
N ALA A 73 7.56 -9.40 -2.01
CA ALA A 73 6.37 -8.81 -2.60
C ALA A 73 6.64 -8.13 -3.95
N PHE A 74 5.69 -8.28 -4.88
CA PHE A 74 5.69 -7.67 -6.22
C PHE A 74 4.30 -7.12 -6.51
N GLU A 75 4.23 -5.95 -7.15
CA GLU A 75 2.98 -5.40 -7.67
C GLU A 75 3.18 -4.89 -9.10
N TRP A 76 2.19 -5.11 -9.97
CA TRP A 76 2.22 -4.68 -11.36
C TRP A 76 0.80 -4.59 -11.92
N ILE A 77 0.63 -3.87 -13.02
CA ILE A 77 -0.61 -3.91 -13.81
C ILE A 77 -0.50 -5.06 -14.81
N GLY A 78 -1.45 -6.00 -14.77
CA GLY A 78 -1.41 -7.22 -15.58
C GLY A 78 -1.36 -6.94 -17.08
N GLU A 79 -2.13 -5.96 -17.53
CA GLU A 79 -2.24 -5.49 -18.91
C GLU A 79 -0.91 -4.92 -19.44
N ARG A 80 -0.08 -4.33 -18.57
CA ARG A 80 1.22 -3.76 -18.93
C ARG A 80 2.34 -4.79 -19.01
N HIS A 81 2.21 -5.89 -18.28
CA HIS A 81 3.20 -6.97 -18.27
C HIS A 81 2.58 -8.35 -18.52
N PRO A 82 2.06 -8.60 -19.74
CA PRO A 82 1.54 -9.91 -20.11
C PRO A 82 2.59 -11.00 -19.88
N GLY A 83 2.23 -12.05 -19.14
CA GLY A 83 3.12 -13.17 -18.83
C GLY A 83 3.92 -13.04 -17.53
N LEU A 84 4.01 -11.84 -16.92
CA LEU A 84 4.73 -11.69 -15.64
C LEU A 84 4.10 -12.55 -14.53
N ARG A 85 2.77 -12.72 -14.54
CA ARG A 85 2.08 -13.63 -13.62
C ARG A 85 2.70 -15.03 -13.64
N ALA A 86 2.81 -15.65 -14.82
CA ALA A 86 3.37 -16.99 -14.96
C ALA A 86 4.84 -17.04 -14.52
N THR A 87 5.62 -16.00 -14.82
CA THR A 87 7.01 -15.88 -14.38
C THR A 87 7.15 -15.82 -12.87
N VAL A 88 6.30 -15.03 -12.18
CA VAL A 88 6.27 -14.92 -10.71
C VAL A 88 5.79 -16.23 -10.08
N GLU A 89 4.69 -16.81 -10.56
CA GLU A 89 4.16 -18.08 -10.07
C GLU A 89 5.17 -19.22 -10.22
N ALA A 90 5.95 -19.22 -11.31
CA ALA A 90 7.00 -20.20 -11.49
C ALA A 90 8.03 -20.17 -10.36
N THR A 91 8.27 -19.04 -9.69
CA THR A 91 9.19 -18.95 -8.53
C THR A 91 8.60 -19.46 -7.21
N GLY A 92 7.33 -19.89 -7.21
CA GLY A 92 6.62 -20.39 -6.03
C GLY A 92 5.87 -19.31 -5.24
N LEU A 93 5.79 -18.08 -5.76
CA LEU A 93 4.96 -17.01 -5.18
C LEU A 93 3.50 -17.15 -5.65
N GLY A 94 2.54 -16.90 -4.76
CA GLY A 94 1.13 -16.78 -5.14
C GLY A 94 0.85 -15.41 -5.77
N VAL A 95 -0.09 -15.36 -6.71
CA VAL A 95 -0.54 -14.11 -7.34
C VAL A 95 -2.02 -13.88 -7.07
N LEU A 96 -2.31 -12.83 -6.30
CA LEU A 96 -3.66 -12.29 -6.13
C LEU A 96 -3.94 -11.32 -7.28
N ALA A 97 -5.02 -11.57 -8.03
CA ALA A 97 -5.53 -10.62 -9.01
C ALA A 97 -6.73 -9.86 -8.42
N ALA A 98 -6.67 -8.53 -8.49
CA ALA A 98 -7.75 -7.65 -8.04
C ALA A 98 -8.04 -6.59 -9.12
N PRO A 99 -9.31 -6.20 -9.32
CA PRO A 99 -9.65 -5.15 -10.28
C PRO A 99 -9.17 -3.78 -9.79
N LEU A 100 -8.66 -2.96 -10.71
CA LEU A 100 -8.41 -1.54 -10.48
C LEU A 100 -9.67 -0.75 -10.85
N LEU A 101 -10.26 -0.09 -9.86
CA LEU A 101 -11.41 0.78 -10.07
C LEU A 101 -10.92 2.22 -10.23
N VAL A 102 -11.36 2.89 -11.30
CA VAL A 102 -11.00 4.28 -11.58
C VAL A 102 -12.24 5.15 -11.44
N LEU A 103 -12.13 6.18 -10.62
CA LEU A 103 -13.13 7.23 -10.53
C LEU A 103 -12.69 8.40 -11.43
N ASP A 104 -13.13 8.36 -12.69
CA ASP A 104 -12.74 9.32 -13.74
C ASP A 104 -13.47 10.68 -13.63
N THR A 105 -14.55 10.72 -12.86
CA THR A 105 -15.42 11.88 -12.70
C THR A 105 -15.47 12.26 -11.22
N ALA A 106 -15.15 13.53 -10.93
CA ALA A 106 -15.25 14.05 -9.58
C ALA A 106 -16.69 13.95 -9.08
N LEU A 107 -16.90 13.15 -8.02
CA LEU A 107 -18.19 13.08 -7.34
C LEU A 107 -18.27 14.17 -6.28
N PRO A 108 -19.47 14.74 -6.04
CA PRO A 108 -19.66 15.66 -4.93
C PRO A 108 -19.29 14.94 -3.63
N ARG A 109 -18.46 15.59 -2.81
CA ARG A 109 -18.10 15.06 -1.49
C ARG A 109 -19.36 14.90 -0.65
N PRO A 110 -19.70 13.68 -0.17
CA PRO A 110 -20.85 13.51 0.71
C PRO A 110 -20.64 14.30 2.00
N ALA A 111 -21.74 14.72 2.63
CA ALA A 111 -21.67 15.26 3.98
C ALA A 111 -21.07 14.20 4.92
N ALA A 112 -20.12 14.60 5.77
CA ALA A 112 -19.54 13.69 6.73
C ALA A 112 -20.63 13.21 7.71
N PRO A 113 -20.81 11.90 7.88
CA PRO A 113 -21.68 11.38 8.93
C PRO A 113 -21.22 11.84 10.31
N ALA A 114 -22.12 11.81 11.30
CA ALA A 114 -21.76 12.05 12.69
C ALA A 114 -20.64 11.08 13.13
N GLY A 115 -19.64 11.62 13.84
CA GLY A 115 -18.47 10.85 14.28
C GLY A 115 -17.37 10.70 13.24
N VAL A 116 -17.50 11.26 12.02
CA VAL A 116 -16.45 11.23 11.00
C VAL A 116 -15.71 12.57 10.94
N ARG A 117 -14.38 12.52 11.05
CA ARG A 117 -13.52 13.71 10.97
C ARG A 117 -12.17 13.40 10.32
N LEU A 118 -11.47 14.44 9.88
CA LEU A 118 -10.07 14.33 9.46
C LEU A 118 -9.15 14.42 10.69
N LEU A 119 -8.10 13.62 10.69
CA LEU A 119 -7.07 13.66 11.74
C LEU A 119 -6.05 14.77 11.45
N ALA A 120 -5.66 15.47 12.51
CA ALA A 120 -4.54 16.41 12.47
C ALA A 120 -3.20 15.69 12.69
N PRO A 121 -2.06 16.30 12.32
CA PRO A 121 -0.76 15.83 12.80
C PRO A 121 -0.74 15.79 14.34
N GLY A 122 -0.29 14.68 14.93
CA GLY A 122 -0.24 14.50 16.38
C GLY A 122 -1.59 14.20 17.04
N ASP A 123 -2.64 13.94 16.27
CA ASP A 123 -3.94 13.51 16.82
C ASP A 123 -3.82 12.19 17.58
N GLY A 124 -4.39 12.13 18.79
CA GLY A 124 -4.32 10.94 19.65
C GLY A 124 -5.00 9.70 19.05
N ALA A 125 -5.92 9.89 18.09
CA ALA A 125 -6.57 8.79 17.39
C ALA A 125 -5.71 8.15 16.28
N LEU A 126 -4.55 8.71 15.95
CA LEU A 126 -3.76 8.28 14.79
C LEU A 126 -3.30 6.83 14.88
N ALA A 127 -2.81 6.39 16.05
CA ALA A 127 -2.37 5.01 16.26
C ALA A 127 -3.56 4.03 16.14
N ALA A 128 -4.69 4.34 16.78
CA ALA A 128 -5.89 3.52 16.73
C ALA A 128 -6.49 3.46 15.32
N SER A 129 -6.51 4.58 14.59
CA SER A 129 -6.96 4.63 13.19
C SER A 129 -6.08 3.78 12.28
N ARG A 130 -4.75 3.80 12.46
CA ARG A 130 -3.83 2.91 11.73
C ARG A 130 -4.08 1.44 12.04
N ALA A 131 -4.32 1.11 13.31
CA ALA A 131 -4.62 -0.25 13.76
C ALA A 131 -5.92 -0.79 13.16
N VAL A 132 -6.98 0.02 13.10
CA VAL A 132 -8.24 -0.36 12.41
C VAL A 132 -7.95 -0.73 10.96
N ALA A 133 -7.20 0.09 10.23
CA ALA A 133 -6.86 -0.19 8.84
C ALA A 133 -6.05 -1.48 8.70
N GLU A 134 -5.04 -1.70 9.55
CA GLU A 134 -4.23 -2.92 9.51
C GLU A 134 -5.06 -4.19 9.75
N ILE A 135 -5.92 -4.16 10.76
CA ILE A 135 -6.81 -5.29 11.08
C ILE A 135 -7.80 -5.55 9.94
N ALA A 136 -8.41 -4.50 9.41
CA ALA A 136 -9.40 -4.61 8.33
C ALA A 136 -8.78 -5.23 7.06
N PHE A 137 -7.57 -4.81 6.68
CA PHE A 137 -6.89 -5.36 5.50
C PHE A 137 -6.22 -6.72 5.76
N GLY A 138 -6.04 -7.12 7.03
CA GLY A 138 -5.59 -8.46 7.40
C GLY A 138 -6.69 -9.53 7.32
N ALA A 139 -7.97 -9.15 7.28
CA ALA A 139 -9.11 -10.04 7.17
C ALA A 139 -9.64 -10.09 5.72
N PRO A 140 -9.48 -11.19 4.98
CA PRO A 140 -9.91 -11.26 3.59
C PRO A 140 -11.44 -11.22 3.45
N GLY A 141 -11.92 -10.63 2.36
CA GLY A 141 -13.34 -10.54 2.02
C GLY A 141 -13.99 -9.23 2.49
N THR A 142 -15.32 -9.16 2.39
CA THR A 142 -16.12 -7.96 2.72
C THR A 142 -17.14 -8.21 3.84
N ALA A 143 -17.15 -9.42 4.40
CA ALA A 143 -17.97 -9.73 5.56
C ALA A 143 -17.43 -9.01 6.81
N THR A 144 -18.31 -8.77 7.80
CA THR A 144 -17.88 -8.24 9.08
C THR A 144 -16.88 -9.19 9.74
N GLY A 145 -15.70 -8.67 10.07
CA GLY A 145 -14.66 -9.43 10.78
C GLY A 145 -15.00 -9.65 12.26
N ALA A 146 -14.26 -10.55 12.91
CA ALA A 146 -14.44 -10.85 14.34
C ALA A 146 -13.69 -9.88 15.28
N ALA A 147 -12.72 -9.11 14.75
CA ALA A 147 -11.93 -8.18 15.54
C ALA A 147 -12.74 -6.92 15.92
N GLY A 148 -12.48 -6.39 17.11
CA GLY A 148 -13.13 -5.21 17.64
C GLY A 148 -12.16 -4.26 18.36
N ALA A 149 -12.68 -3.51 19.33
CA ALA A 149 -11.94 -2.48 20.04
C ALA A 149 -10.71 -3.02 20.80
N GLY A 150 -10.79 -4.24 21.36
CA GLY A 150 -9.68 -4.86 22.08
C GLY A 150 -8.48 -5.14 21.19
N GLU A 151 -8.72 -5.73 20.01
CA GLU A 151 -7.69 -6.01 19.00
C GLU A 151 -7.11 -4.71 18.45
N ARG A 152 -7.95 -3.72 18.17
CA ARG A 152 -7.53 -2.37 17.75
C ARG A 152 -6.58 -1.76 18.77
N ASP A 153 -6.95 -1.75 20.05
CA ASP A 153 -6.14 -1.11 21.10
C ASP A 153 -4.83 -1.86 21.33
N ALA A 154 -4.84 -3.19 21.20
CA ALA A 154 -3.63 -4.01 21.26
C ALA A 154 -2.68 -3.70 20.09
N ALA A 155 -3.19 -3.65 18.86
CA ALA A 155 -2.41 -3.31 17.68
C ALA A 155 -1.88 -1.87 17.74
N ALA A 156 -2.70 -0.91 18.21
CA ALA A 156 -2.28 0.48 18.36
C ALA A 156 -1.10 0.66 19.33
N ARG A 157 -1.06 -0.13 20.43
CA ARG A 157 0.08 -0.15 21.36
C ARG A 157 1.35 -0.77 20.76
N GLY A 158 1.22 -1.56 19.70
CA GLY A 158 2.34 -2.17 18.98
C GLY A 158 3.03 -1.22 17.99
N ILE A 159 2.44 -0.05 17.69
CA ILE A 159 3.04 0.93 16.80
C ILE A 159 4.12 1.68 17.56
N ASP A 160 5.37 1.59 17.10
CA ASP A 160 6.49 2.31 17.70
C ASP A 160 6.40 3.83 17.48
N ALA A 161 7.06 4.59 18.36
CA ALA A 161 7.04 6.06 18.29
C ALA A 161 7.59 6.60 16.96
N PRO A 162 8.71 6.09 16.41
CA PRO A 162 9.19 6.54 15.10
C PRO A 162 8.19 6.33 13.96
N ALA A 163 7.48 5.20 13.94
CA ALA A 163 6.41 4.93 12.97
C ALA A 163 5.27 5.93 13.09
N LEU A 164 4.85 6.23 14.32
CA LEU A 164 3.79 7.20 14.57
C LEU A 164 4.20 8.62 14.19
N GLU A 165 5.44 9.01 14.45
CA GLU A 165 6.04 10.29 14.01
C GLU A 165 6.00 10.40 12.48
N ARG A 166 6.43 9.36 11.75
CA ARG A 166 6.31 9.31 10.28
C ARG A 166 4.87 9.50 9.80
N LEU A 167 3.89 8.89 10.46
CA LEU A 167 2.47 9.09 10.10
C LEU A 167 2.07 10.56 10.29
N ALA A 168 2.47 11.18 11.39
CA ALA A 168 2.18 12.58 11.67
C ALA A 168 2.87 13.54 10.67
N GLU A 169 4.12 13.27 10.29
CA GLU A 169 4.86 14.03 9.28
C GLU A 169 4.18 13.97 7.91
N ARG A 170 3.67 12.80 7.53
CA ARG A 170 2.91 12.64 6.27
C ARG A 170 1.60 13.44 6.27
N LEU A 171 0.92 13.53 7.40
CA LEU A 171 -0.25 14.43 7.56
C LEU A 171 0.16 15.90 7.49
N ALA A 172 1.27 16.29 8.15
CA ALA A 172 1.74 17.67 8.19
C ALA A 172 2.17 18.19 6.81
N SER A 173 2.87 17.34 6.04
CA SER A 173 3.28 17.61 4.66
C SER A 173 2.16 17.45 3.63
N ARG A 174 0.97 16.98 4.05
CA ARG A 174 -0.17 16.63 3.19
C ARG A 174 0.14 15.55 2.14
N ALA A 175 1.20 14.76 2.36
CA ALA A 175 1.46 13.55 1.59
C ALA A 175 0.40 12.46 1.83
N SER A 176 -0.35 12.58 2.93
CA SER A 176 -1.55 11.79 3.20
C SER A 176 -2.63 12.63 3.89
N VAL A 177 -3.88 12.20 3.75
CA VAL A 177 -5.02 12.67 4.53
C VAL A 177 -5.71 11.44 5.12
N THR A 178 -5.92 11.45 6.44
CA THR A 178 -6.61 10.35 7.14
C THR A 178 -7.95 10.85 7.66
N ALA A 179 -9.02 10.18 7.26
CA ALA A 179 -10.33 10.30 7.89
C ALA A 179 -10.51 9.17 8.90
N VAL A 180 -11.16 9.47 10.02
CA VAL A 180 -11.53 8.50 11.04
C VAL A 180 -13.03 8.54 11.27
N ALA A 181 -13.64 7.37 11.48
CA ALA A 181 -14.96 7.25 12.07
C ALA A 181 -14.81 6.85 13.54
N GLU A 182 -15.47 7.56 14.44
CA GLU A 182 -15.39 7.34 15.88
C GLU A 182 -16.77 7.02 16.45
N ARG A 183 -16.81 6.09 17.40
CA ARG A 183 -17.95 5.81 18.28
C ARG A 183 -17.50 5.88 19.74
N ASP A 184 -18.43 5.66 20.67
CA ASP A 184 -18.10 5.54 22.09
C ASP A 184 -17.01 4.47 22.28
N GLY A 185 -15.81 4.90 22.66
CA GLY A 185 -14.62 4.04 22.77
C GLY A 185 -13.59 4.16 21.63
N GLY A 186 -13.73 5.10 20.68
CA GLY A 186 -12.68 5.49 19.73
C GLY A 186 -12.91 5.05 18.28
N PRO A 187 -11.83 5.00 17.46
CA PRO A 187 -11.90 4.69 16.03
C PRO A 187 -12.51 3.32 15.70
N VAL A 188 -13.35 3.23 14.67
CA VAL A 188 -14.01 2.01 14.17
C VAL A 188 -13.84 1.81 12.67
#